data_AF-A0A7V9Z8Z5-F1
#
_entry.id   AF-A0A7V9Z8Z5-F1
#
_cell.length_a   1.000
_cell.length_b   1.000
_cell.length_c   1.000
_cell.angle_alpha   90.00
_cell.angle_beta   90.00
_cell.angle_gamma   90.00
#
_symmetry.space_group_name_H-M   'P 1'
#
loop_
_entity.id
_entity.type
_entity.pdbx_description
1 polymer ?
#
loop_
_entity_poly.entity_id
_entity_poly.type
_entity_poly.pdbx_seq_one_letter_code
_entity_poly.pdbx_strand_id
1 'polypeptide(L)'
;MLFQDKVKKAKRGNDKAFQELIEAEKEKLYRMAYLYVKNESDAIDIVHETIYKAYISIKKLKETNYFSNWLTRILINTALDFKKK
;
A
#
# COMPACT_ATOMS: atom_id res chain seq x y z
N MET A 1 11.87 -11.73 -12.97
CA MET A 1 11.39 -10.36 -13.26
C MET A 1 11.71 -9.48 -12.05
N LEU A 2 12.38 -8.35 -12.25
CA LEU A 2 12.81 -7.50 -11.13
C LEU A 2 11.60 -6.75 -10.55
N PHE A 3 11.62 -6.50 -9.24
CA PHE A 3 10.56 -5.77 -8.52
C PHE A 3 10.24 -4.42 -9.17
N GLN A 4 11.29 -3.72 -9.64
CA GLN A 4 11.18 -2.43 -10.34
C GLN A 4 10.38 -2.49 -11.63
N ASP A 5 10.48 -3.59 -12.38
CA ASP A 5 9.73 -3.77 -13.62
C ASP A 5 8.24 -3.93 -13.34
N LYS A 6 7.88 -4.56 -12.21
CA LYS A 6 6.48 -4.67 -11.79
C LYS A 6 5.92 -3.29 -11.46
N VAL A 7 6.67 -2.46 -10.74
CA VAL A 7 6.25 -1.08 -10.43
C VAL A 7 6.04 -0.27 -11.71
N LYS A 8 6.96 -0.36 -12.68
CA LYS A 8 6.81 0.31 -13.99
C LYS A 8 5.55 -0.16 -14.74
N LYS A 9 5.27 -1.47 -14.76
CA LYS A 9 4.07 -2.02 -15.40
C LYS A 9 2.80 -1.58 -14.66
N ALA A 10 2.78 -1.63 -13.33
CA ALA A 10 1.65 -1.18 -12.53
C ALA A 10 1.33 0.31 -12.77
N LYS A 11 2.36 1.17 -12.86
CA LYS A 11 2.20 2.58 -13.25
C LYS A 11 1.55 2.78 -14.63
N ARG A 12 1.74 1.83 -15.55
CA ARG A 12 1.13 1.84 -16.90
C ARG A 12 -0.28 1.24 -16.94
N GLY A 13 -0.85 0.87 -15.79
CA GLY A 13 -2.19 0.27 -15.69
C GLY A 13 -2.22 -1.26 -15.78
N ASN A 14 -1.09 -1.93 -15.55
CA ASN A 14 -1.10 -3.39 -15.44
C ASN A 14 -1.55 -3.82 -14.04
N ASP A 15 -2.83 -4.19 -13.92
CA ASP A 15 -3.44 -4.57 -12.64
C ASP A 15 -2.79 -5.81 -12.03
N LYS A 16 -2.39 -6.80 -12.85
CA LYS A 16 -1.70 -7.99 -12.37
C LYS A 16 -0.36 -7.65 -11.71
N ALA A 17 0.40 -6.72 -12.30
CA ALA A 17 1.66 -6.26 -11.72
C ALA A 17 1.43 -5.50 -10.40
N PHE A 18 0.34 -4.73 -10.30
CA PHE A 18 -0.05 -4.08 -9.06
C PHE A 18 -0.41 -5.10 -7.97
N GLN A 19 -1.26 -6.08 -8.31
CA GLN A 19 -1.65 -7.15 -7.39
C GLN A 19 -0.44 -7.91 -6.85
N GLU A 20 0.52 -8.27 -7.70
CA GLU A 20 1.75 -8.95 -7.28
C GLU A 20 2.63 -8.09 -6.34
N LEU A 21 2.63 -6.76 -6.50
CA LEU A 21 3.33 -5.85 -5.60
C LEU A 21 2.63 -5.75 -4.24
N ILE A 22 1.30 -5.66 -4.24
CA ILE A 22 0.51 -5.58 -3.02
C ILE A 22 0.60 -6.89 -2.23
N GLU A 23 0.51 -8.04 -2.90
CA GLU A 23 0.62 -9.34 -2.23
C GLU A 23 1.96 -9.49 -1.49
N ALA A 24 3.04 -8.98 -2.08
CA ALA A 24 4.37 -8.97 -1.43
C ALA A 24 4.47 -8.05 -0.21
N GLU A 25 3.61 -7.03 -0.09
CA GLU A 25 3.62 -6.05 1.01
C GLU A 25 2.49 -6.28 2.02
N LYS A 26 1.48 -7.09 1.68
CA LYS A 26 0.22 -7.23 2.42
C LYS A 26 0.43 -7.59 3.89
N GLU A 27 1.28 -8.57 4.17
CA GLU A 27 1.57 -9.00 5.55
C GLU A 27 2.22 -7.88 6.38
N LYS A 28 3.16 -7.14 5.76
CA LYS A 28 3.80 -5.98 6.40
C LYS A 28 2.78 -4.88 6.68
N LEU A 29 1.92 -4.56 5.71
CA LEU A 29 0.88 -3.55 5.88
C LEU A 29 -0.08 -3.91 7.01
N TYR A 30 -0.54 -5.16 7.05
CA TYR A 30 -1.43 -5.65 8.11
C TYR A 30 -0.78 -5.53 9.49
N ARG A 31 0.45 -6.04 9.65
CA ARG A 31 1.19 -5.92 10.92
C ARG A 31 1.34 -4.47 11.35
N MET A 32 1.70 -3.58 10.43
CA MET A 32 1.83 -2.15 10.74
C MET A 32 0.48 -1.56 11.16
N ALA A 33 -0.57 -1.73 10.37
CA ALA A 33 -1.91 -1.22 10.70
C ALA A 33 -2.37 -1.71 12.08
N TYR A 34 -2.21 -3.00 12.36
CA TYR A 34 -2.57 -3.59 13.65
C TYR A 34 -1.80 -2.96 14.82
N LEU A 35 -0.53 -2.59 14.67
CA LEU A 35 0.21 -1.88 15.72
C LEU A 35 -0.37 -0.48 16.02
N TYR A 36 -1.01 0.17 15.04
CA TYR A 36 -1.64 1.48 15.23
C TYR A 36 -2.99 1.41 15.94
N VAL A 37 -3.82 0.40 15.61
CA VAL A 37 -5.23 0.33 16.07
C VAL A 37 -5.50 -0.78 17.09
N LYS A 38 -4.67 -1.83 17.14
CA LYS A 38 -4.83 -3.02 18.00
C LYS A 38 -6.19 -3.71 17.89
N ASN A 39 -6.81 -3.62 16.72
CA ASN A 39 -8.07 -4.24 16.36
C ASN A 39 -7.91 -4.83 14.95
N GLU A 40 -8.33 -6.08 14.77
CA GLU A 40 -8.15 -6.79 13.49
C GLU A 40 -9.02 -6.21 12.37
N SER A 41 -10.29 -5.90 12.66
CA SER A 41 -11.23 -5.33 11.69
C SER A 41 -10.74 -3.97 11.22
N ASP A 42 -10.38 -3.09 12.15
CA ASP A 42 -9.87 -1.76 11.82
C ASP A 42 -8.56 -1.83 11.04
N ALA A 43 -7.69 -2.79 11.37
CA ALA A 43 -6.44 -3.00 10.64
C ALA A 43 -6.70 -3.45 9.20
N ILE A 44 -7.67 -4.35 8.98
CA ILE A 44 -8.08 -4.79 7.64
C ILE A 44 -8.64 -3.61 6.85
N ASP A 45 -9.49 -2.78 7.44
CA ASP A 45 -10.08 -1.61 6.78
C ASP A 45 -9.00 -0.59 6.37
N ILE A 46 -8.05 -0.31 7.26
CA ILE A 46 -6.89 0.55 6.95
C ILE A 46 -6.07 -0.02 5.79
N VAL A 47 -5.82 -1.33 5.78
CA VAL A 47 -5.07 -1.98 4.69
C VAL A 47 -5.82 -1.85 3.36
N HIS A 48 -7.13 -2.12 3.34
CA HIS A 48 -7.94 -1.99 2.13
C HIS A 48 -7.96 -0.55 1.61
N GLU A 49 -8.17 0.43 2.47
CA GLU A 49 -8.14 1.84 2.09
C GLU A 49 -6.75 2.27 1.60
N THR A 50 -5.69 1.76 2.23
CA THR A 50 -4.30 1.97 1.78
C THR A 50 -4.07 1.44 0.38
N ILE A 51 -4.50 0.20 0.09
CA ILE A 51 -4.37 -0.43 -1.23
C ILE A 51 -5.15 0.38 -2.27
N TYR A 52 -6.36 0.82 -1.95
CA TYR A 52 -7.17 1.66 -2.84
C TYR A 52 -6.47 3.00 -3.14
N LYS A 53 -6.00 3.70 -2.11
CA LYS A 53 -5.25 4.96 -2.26
C LYS A 53 -3.96 4.75 -3.07
N ALA A 54 -3.26 3.64 -2.85
CA ALA A 54 -2.08 3.29 -3.63
C ALA A 54 -2.43 3.06 -5.10
N TYR A 55 -3.49 2.31 -5.40
CA TYR A 55 -3.92 2.03 -6.77
C TYR A 55 -4.18 3.30 -7.58
N ILE A 56 -4.97 4.24 -7.02
CA ILE A 56 -5.30 5.49 -7.71
C ILE A 56 -4.11 6.46 -7.84
N SER A 57 -3.10 6.32 -6.96
CA SER A 57 -1.98 7.26 -6.88
C SER A 57 -0.65 6.70 -7.41
N ILE A 58 -0.58 5.42 -7.80
CA ILE A 58 0.67 4.78 -8.22
C ILE A 58 1.35 5.49 -9.40
N LYS A 59 0.57 6.09 -10.30
CA LYS A 59 1.08 6.90 -11.42
C LYS A 59 1.95 8.08 -10.93
N LYS A 60 1.68 8.60 -9.74
CA LYS A 60 2.40 9.72 -9.10
C LYS A 60 3.70 9.30 -8.41
N LEU A 61 3.96 8.00 -8.23
CA LEU A 61 5.22 7.52 -7.65
C LEU A 61 6.40 7.92 -8.54
N LYS A 62 7.26 8.82 -8.07
CA LYS A 62 8.39 9.34 -8.85
C LYS A 62 9.46 8.26 -9.10
N GLU A 63 9.85 7.60 -8.01
CA GLU A 63 10.94 6.64 -8.01
C GLU A 63 10.41 5.25 -7.68
N THR A 64 10.60 4.31 -8.60
CA THR A 64 10.10 2.94 -8.46
C THR A 64 10.78 2.19 -7.32
N ASN A 65 12.03 2.55 -6.99
CA ASN A 65 12.81 1.97 -5.91
C ASN A 65 12.18 2.20 -4.53
N TYR A 66 11.38 3.25 -4.37
CA TYR A 66 10.77 3.62 -3.09
C TYR A 66 9.32 3.15 -2.94
N PHE A 67 8.86 2.18 -3.74
CA PHE A 67 7.48 1.69 -3.65
C PHE A 67 7.07 1.29 -2.22
N SER A 68 7.87 0.48 -1.52
CA SER A 68 7.55 0.04 -0.15
C SER A 68 7.48 1.21 0.83
N ASN A 69 8.41 2.17 0.74
CA ASN A 69 8.42 3.37 1.59
C ASN A 69 7.22 4.27 1.31
N TRP A 70 6.90 4.47 0.03
CA TRP A 70 5.76 5.24 -0.40
C TRP A 70 4.43 4.61 0.05
N LEU A 71 4.29 3.29 -0.07
CA LEU A 71 3.12 2.54 0.38
C LEU A 71 2.96 2.62 1.89
N THR A 72 4.06 2.48 2.63
CA THR A 72 4.09 2.64 4.10
C THR A 72 3.62 4.04 4.52
N ARG A 73 4.01 5.10 3.79
CA ARG A 73 3.53 6.46 4.08
C ARG A 73 2.02 6.61 3.88
N ILE A 74 1.45 6.00 2.83
CA ILE A 74 0.00 5.99 2.62
C ILE A 74 -0.70 5.28 3.78
N LEU A 75 -0.15 4.15 4.24
CA LEU A 75 -0.70 3.40 5.37
C LEU A 75 -0.70 4.22 6.66
N ILE A 76 0.42 4.84 7.00
CA ILE A 76 0.54 5.64 8.22
C ILE A 76 -0.48 6.79 8.20
N ASN A 77 -0.60 7.50 7.09
CA ASN A 77 -1.59 8.57 6.98
C ASN A 77 -3.02 8.04 7.13
N THR A 78 -3.33 6.90 6.49
CA THR A 78 -4.65 6.27 6.57
C THR A 78 -4.97 5.81 8.00
N ALA A 79 -4.00 5.23 8.71
CA ALA A 79 -4.17 4.84 10.10
C ALA A 79 -4.37 6.04 11.03
N LEU A 80 -3.62 7.13 10.81
CA LEU A 80 -3.79 8.37 11.59
C LEU A 80 -5.14 9.04 11.33
N ASP A 81 -5.62 9.03 10.09
CA ASP A 81 -6.94 9.56 9.74
C ASP A 81 -8.06 8.70 10.32
N PHE A 82 -7.89 7.38 10.34
CA PHE A 82 -8.84 6.45 10.98
C PHE A 82 -8.99 6.73 12.47
N LYS A 83 -7.89 6.98 13.19
CA LYS A 83 -7.92 7.26 14.65
C LYS A 83 -8.48 8.64 15.03
N LYS A 84 -8.66 9.54 14.06
CA LYS A 84 -9.25 10.88 14.29
C LYS A 84 -10.77 10.87 14.13
N LYS A 85 -11.35 9.81 13.56
CA LYS A 85 -12.78 9.56 13.56
C LYS A 85 -13.20 8.98 14.91
#